data_AF-A0AA37HG38-F1
#
_entry.id   AF-A0AA37HG38-F1
#
_cell.length_a   1.000
_cell.length_b   1.000
_cell.length_c   1.000
_cell.angle_alpha   90.00
_cell.angle_beta   90.00
_cell.angle_gamma   90.00
#
_symmetry.space_group_name_H-M   'P 1'
#
loop_
_entity.id
_entity.type
_entity.pdbx_description
1 polymer ?
#
loop_
_entity_poly.entity_id
_entity_poly.type
_entity_poly.pdbx_seq_one_letter_code
_entity_poly.pdbx_strand_id
1 'polypeptide(L)'
;MDWAAAAYRARRQIGARARTFPQDRSLALIDAMAAHGTMTPARMQQHGTADVVATVLGHVTTAIHGRGHVPAVNGWYRRDGADTIIHPGFAIAWAAARACEAPPAAGAGR
;
A
#
# COMPACT_ATOMS: atom_id res chain seq x y z
N MET A 1 2.40 -7.30 -15.42
CA MET A 1 2.25 -5.95 -14.81
C MET A 1 3.62 -5.49 -14.35
N ASP A 2 3.97 -4.23 -14.56
CA ASP A 2 5.18 -3.63 -13.98
C ASP A 2 4.89 -3.21 -12.53
N TRP A 3 5.38 -4.00 -11.58
CA TRP A 3 5.14 -3.76 -10.16
C TRP A 3 5.96 -2.60 -9.59
N ALA A 4 7.13 -2.29 -10.16
CA ALA A 4 7.95 -1.17 -9.72
C ALA A 4 7.25 0.16 -10.06
N ALA A 5 6.77 0.30 -11.29
CA ALA A 5 5.97 1.46 -11.69
C ALA A 5 4.67 1.56 -10.88
N ALA A 6 3.99 0.44 -10.63
CA ALA A 6 2.78 0.40 -9.81
C ALA A 6 3.03 0.89 -8.37
N ALA A 7 4.07 0.38 -7.70
CA ALA A 7 4.44 0.79 -6.35
C ALA A 7 4.79 2.28 -6.28
N TYR A 8 5.57 2.78 -7.26
CA TYR A 8 5.90 4.20 -7.35
C TYR A 8 4.66 5.08 -7.51
N ARG A 9 3.74 4.72 -8.42
CA ARG A 9 2.46 5.45 -8.60
C ARG A 9 1.61 5.45 -7.33
N ALA A 10 1.47 4.31 -6.67
CA ALA A 10 0.74 4.19 -5.42
C ALA A 10 1.31 5.10 -4.32
N ARG A 11 2.64 5.11 -4.17
CA ARG A 11 3.33 5.95 -3.19
C ARG A 11 3.14 7.44 -3.47
N ARG A 12 3.33 7.86 -4.73
CA ARG A 12 3.08 9.23 -5.18
C ARG A 12 1.63 9.66 -4.94
N GLN A 13 0.67 8.77 -5.18
CA GLN A 13 -0.75 9.05 -4.94
C GLN A 13 -1.05 9.28 -3.45
N ILE A 14 -0.47 8.47 -2.55
CA ILE A 14 -0.62 8.66 -1.10
C ILE A 14 -0.05 10.02 -0.68
N GLY A 15 1.15 10.37 -1.14
CA GLY A 15 1.76 11.68 -0.85
C GLY A 15 0.94 12.86 -1.39
N ALA A 16 0.38 12.74 -2.60
CA ALA A 16 -0.46 13.78 -3.19
C ALA A 16 -1.78 14.02 -2.41
N ARG A 17 -2.22 13.05 -1.61
CA ARG A 17 -3.45 13.10 -0.79
C ARG A 17 -3.19 13.33 0.70
N ALA A 18 -1.95 13.65 1.10
CA ALA A 18 -1.56 13.87 2.49
C ALA A 18 -2.35 14.96 3.22
N ARG A 19 -2.94 15.92 2.48
CA ARG A 19 -3.80 16.98 3.03
C ARG A 19 -5.22 16.50 3.37
N THR A 20 -5.64 15.36 2.83
CA THR A 20 -6.99 14.80 3.00
C THR A 20 -7.01 13.63 3.99
N PHE A 21 -5.91 12.86 4.05
CA PHE A 21 -5.76 11.74 4.99
C PHE A 21 -4.35 11.70 5.57
N PRO A 22 -4.17 11.23 6.82
CA PRO A 22 -2.84 11.09 7.40
C PRO A 22 -1.97 10.17 6.56
N GLN A 23 -0.96 10.76 5.91
CA GLN A 23 -0.03 10.05 5.01
C GLN A 23 0.64 8.89 5.75
N ASP A 24 1.08 9.11 6.98
CA ASP A 24 1.79 8.09 7.77
C ASP A 24 0.93 6.86 8.04
N ARG A 25 -0.38 7.03 8.29
CA ARG A 25 -1.29 5.89 8.48
C ARG A 25 -1.51 5.12 7.19
N SER A 26 -1.62 5.84 6.08
CA SER A 26 -1.78 5.22 4.75
C SER A 26 -0.54 4.40 4.39
N LEU A 27 0.66 4.96 4.61
CA LEU A 27 1.92 4.25 4.40
C LEU A 27 2.05 3.07 5.35
N ALA A 28 1.77 3.24 6.64
CA ALA A 28 1.87 2.17 7.63
C ALA A 28 0.94 0.98 7.31
N LEU A 29 -0.27 1.23 6.80
CA LEU A 29 -1.17 0.17 6.37
C LEU A 29 -0.58 -0.62 5.20
N ILE A 30 -0.10 0.06 4.15
CA ILE A 30 0.47 -0.63 2.98
C ILE A 30 1.80 -1.32 3.32
N ASP A 31 2.63 -0.72 4.18
CA ASP A 31 3.84 -1.31 4.72
C ASP A 31 3.53 -2.63 5.46
N ALA A 32 2.51 -2.63 6.33
CA ALA A 32 2.07 -3.84 7.05
C ALA A 32 1.51 -4.91 6.10
N MET A 33 0.69 -4.50 5.12
CA MET A 33 0.14 -5.41 4.12
C MET A 33 1.24 -6.07 3.29
N ALA A 34 2.22 -5.29 2.82
CA ALA A 34 3.35 -5.80 2.05
C ALA A 34 4.24 -6.74 2.88
N ALA A 35 4.45 -6.43 4.17
CA ALA A 35 5.27 -7.26 5.06
C ALA A 35 4.60 -8.59 5.43
N HIS A 36 3.28 -8.60 5.66
CA HIS A 36 2.55 -9.80 6.08
C HIS A 36 2.09 -10.68 4.93
N GLY A 37 1.87 -10.12 3.74
CA GLY A 37 1.33 -10.84 2.58
C GLY A 37 -0.16 -11.15 2.69
N THR A 38 -0.66 -11.52 3.87
CA THR A 38 -2.09 -11.75 4.15
C THR A 38 -2.52 -10.94 5.37
N MET A 39 -3.69 -10.29 5.29
CA MET A 39 -4.25 -9.48 6.37
C MET A 39 -5.73 -9.75 6.58
N THR A 40 -6.10 -9.94 7.85
CA THR A 40 -7.50 -10.01 8.28
C THR A 40 -8.09 -8.59 8.40
N PRO A 41 -9.42 -8.42 8.34
CA PRO A 41 -10.05 -7.12 8.55
C PRO A 41 -9.69 -6.48 9.90
N ALA A 42 -9.65 -7.28 10.96
CA ALA A 42 -9.28 -6.81 12.30
C ALA A 42 -7.85 -6.25 12.34
N ARG A 43 -6.91 -6.90 11.65
CA ARG A 43 -5.51 -6.44 11.59
C ARG A 43 -5.38 -5.18 10.75
N MET A 44 -6.14 -5.07 9.65
CA MET A 44 -6.16 -3.83 8.84
C MET A 44 -6.75 -2.66 9.64
N GLN A 45 -7.76 -2.92 10.48
CA GLN A 45 -8.39 -1.90 11.31
C GLN A 45 -7.50 -1.37 12.45
N GLN A 46 -6.36 -2.01 12.74
CA GLN A 46 -5.34 -1.42 13.61
C GLN A 46 -4.73 -0.14 13.02
N HIS A 47 -4.87 0.06 11.71
CA HIS A 47 -4.37 1.24 11.01
C HIS A 47 -5.44 2.32 10.77
N GLY A 48 -6.71 2.07 11.14
CA GLY A 48 -7.82 3.01 10.98
C GLY A 48 -9.19 2.33 10.95
N THR A 49 -10.26 3.12 10.89
CA THR A 49 -11.63 2.58 10.71
C THR A 49 -11.76 1.84 9.39
N ALA A 50 -12.80 1.00 9.25
CA ALA A 50 -13.09 0.29 8.01
C ALA A 50 -13.17 1.23 6.78
N ASP A 51 -13.77 2.41 6.94
CA ASP A 51 -13.89 3.42 5.87
C ASP A 51 -12.54 4.03 5.49
N VAL A 52 -11.68 4.28 6.48
CA VAL A 52 -10.31 4.77 6.23
C VAL A 52 -9.51 3.72 5.48
N VAL A 53 -9.57 2.46 5.93
CA VAL A 53 -8.90 1.33 5.27
C VAL A 53 -9.39 1.20 3.83
N ALA A 54 -10.71 1.18 3.60
CA ALA A 54 -11.30 1.07 2.28
C ALA A 54 -10.87 2.23 1.36
N THR A 55 -10.82 3.45 1.90
CA THR A 55 -10.38 4.65 1.17
C THR A 55 -8.91 4.56 0.75
N VAL A 56 -8.03 4.14 1.66
CA VAL A 56 -6.60 3.93 1.34
C VAL A 56 -6.43 2.87 0.26
N LEU A 57 -7.11 1.72 0.40
CA LEU A 57 -7.09 0.67 -0.63
C LEU A 57 -7.61 1.18 -1.97
N GLY A 58 -8.67 1.99 -1.97
CA GLY A 58 -9.25 2.59 -3.16
C GLY A 58 -8.28 3.55 -3.87
N HIS A 59 -7.54 4.35 -3.12
CA HIS A 59 -6.50 5.23 -3.67
C HIS A 59 -5.34 4.47 -4.30
N VAL A 60 -4.83 3.44 -3.62
CA VAL A 60 -3.77 2.58 -4.16
C VAL A 60 -4.27 1.84 -5.41
N THR A 61 -5.49 1.29 -5.36
CA THR A 61 -6.12 0.65 -6.52
C THR A 61 -6.22 1.60 -7.70
N THR A 62 -6.69 2.83 -7.46
CA THR A 62 -6.81 3.86 -8.50
C THR A 62 -5.46 4.21 -9.13
N ALA A 63 -4.40 4.27 -8.32
CA ALA A 63 -3.06 4.58 -8.79
C ALA A 63 -2.45 3.46 -9.65
N ILE A 64 -2.76 2.19 -9.33
CA ILE A 64 -2.18 1.02 -10.00
C ILE A 64 -2.99 0.63 -11.24
N HIS A 65 -4.32 0.56 -11.11
CA HIS A 65 -5.23 -0.02 -12.10
C HIS A 65 -6.12 1.01 -12.81
N GLY A 66 -6.07 2.29 -12.40
CA GLY A 66 -7.02 3.31 -12.84
C GLY A 66 -8.34 3.26 -12.06
N ARG A 67 -9.34 4.04 -12.48
CA ARG A 67 -10.65 4.05 -11.80
C ARG A 67 -11.32 2.69 -11.90
N GLY A 68 -11.81 2.18 -10.78
CA GLY A 68 -12.61 0.95 -10.72
C GLY A 68 -12.19 0.03 -9.59
N HIS A 69 -12.63 -1.22 -9.70
CA HIS A 69 -12.33 -2.27 -8.73
C HIS A 69 -10.96 -2.91 -9.03
N VAL A 70 -10.40 -3.59 -8.02
CA VAL A 70 -9.20 -4.40 -8.23
C VAL A 70 -9.52 -5.55 -9.20
N PRO A 71 -8.77 -5.72 -10.29
CA PRO A 71 -8.98 -6.82 -11.22
C PRO A 71 -8.85 -8.19 -10.54
N ALA A 72 -9.70 -9.15 -10.92
CA ALA A 72 -9.63 -10.52 -10.41
C ALA A 72 -8.30 -11.22 -10.78
N VAL A 73 -7.75 -10.88 -11.95
CA VAL A 73 -6.45 -11.36 -12.45
C VAL A 73 -5.47 -10.20 -12.45
N ASN A 74 -4.26 -10.40 -11.90
CA ASN A 74 -3.22 -9.36 -11.74
C ASN A 74 -3.62 -8.20 -10.81
N GLY A 75 -4.59 -8.39 -9.93
CA GLY A 75 -4.87 -7.46 -8.82
C GLY A 75 -3.66 -7.32 -7.89
N TRP A 76 -3.45 -6.13 -7.33
CA TRP A 76 -2.36 -5.89 -6.38
C TRP A 76 -2.63 -6.51 -5.00
N TYR A 77 -3.89 -6.82 -4.73
CA TYR A 77 -4.33 -7.82 -3.75
C TYR A 77 -5.49 -8.62 -4.34
N ARG A 78 -5.85 -9.72 -3.68
CA ARG A 78 -7.11 -10.44 -3.84
C ARG A 78 -7.79 -10.64 -2.50
N ARG A 79 -9.08 -10.93 -2.52
CA ARG A 79 -9.84 -11.34 -1.32
C ARG A 79 -9.89 -12.87 -1.28
N ASP A 80 -9.69 -13.43 -0.09
CA ASP A 80 -9.85 -14.86 0.18
C ASP A 80 -10.72 -15.00 1.43
N GLY A 81 -12.02 -15.24 1.21
CA GLY A 81 -13.03 -15.05 2.26
C GLY A 81 -13.01 -13.62 2.82
N ALA A 82 -12.78 -13.50 4.13
CA ALA A 82 -12.67 -12.21 4.80
C ALA A 82 -11.27 -11.57 4.67
N ASP A 83 -10.27 -12.34 4.28
CA ASP A 83 -8.88 -11.92 4.29
C ASP A 83 -8.48 -11.23 2.98
N THR A 84 -7.46 -10.40 3.08
CA THR A 84 -6.84 -9.72 1.93
C THR A 84 -5.43 -10.28 1.73
N ILE A 85 -5.17 -10.85 0.56
CA ILE A 85 -3.87 -11.40 0.18
C ILE A 85 -3.23 -10.46 -0.83
N ILE A 86 -2.11 -9.85 -0.46
CA ILE A 86 -1.30 -8.98 -1.33
C ILE A 86 -0.59 -9.81 -2.38
N HIS A 87 -0.51 -9.27 -3.59
CA HIS A 87 0.29 -9.86 -4.65
C HIS A 87 1.78 -9.76 -4.31
N PRO A 88 2.56 -10.87 -4.34
CA PRO A 88 3.95 -10.87 -3.90
C PRO A 88 4.82 -9.91 -4.72
N GLY A 89 4.58 -9.81 -6.03
CA GLY A 89 5.27 -8.83 -6.88
C GLY A 89 5.06 -7.38 -6.45
N PHE A 90 3.85 -7.03 -5.98
CA PHE A 90 3.59 -5.70 -5.45
C PHE A 90 4.27 -5.49 -4.09
N ALA A 91 4.20 -6.47 -3.18
CA ALA A 91 4.84 -6.38 -1.87
C ALA A 91 6.36 -6.11 -1.98
N ILE A 92 7.05 -6.86 -2.84
CA ILE A 92 8.49 -6.69 -3.09
C ILE A 92 8.78 -5.30 -3.66
N ALA A 93 8.03 -4.89 -4.69
CA ALA A 93 8.23 -3.58 -5.32
C ALA A 93 7.91 -2.42 -4.37
N TRP A 94 6.90 -2.57 -3.51
CA TRP A 94 6.54 -1.60 -2.49
C TRP A 94 7.68 -1.44 -1.47
N ALA A 95 8.22 -2.55 -0.93
CA ALA A 95 9.34 -2.50 0.00
C ALA A 95 10.57 -1.81 -0.61
N ALA A 96 10.90 -2.11 -1.87
CA ALA A 96 11.99 -1.44 -2.58
C ALA A 96 11.73 0.08 -2.75
N ALA A 97 10.51 0.46 -3.16
CA ALA A 97 10.11 1.86 -3.27
C ALA A 97 10.09 2.57 -1.90
N ARG A 98 9.86 1.84 -0.80
CA ARG A 98 9.97 2.35 0.58
C ARG A 98 11.41 2.68 0.95
N ALA A 99 12.34 1.78 0.65
CA ALA A 99 13.76 1.94 0.93
C ALA A 99 14.43 3.07 0.12
N CYS A 100 14.13 3.22 -1.18
CA CYS A 100 14.80 4.20 -2.04
C CYS A 100 14.52 5.67 -1.69
N GLU A 101 13.40 5.96 -1.02
CA GLU A 101 13.00 7.31 -0.62
C GLU A 101 13.00 7.49 0.91
N ALA A 102 13.61 6.58 1.67
CA ALA A 102 13.92 6.89 3.06
C ALA A 102 14.98 8.01 3.07
N PRO A 103 14.83 9.08 3.87
CA PRO A 103 15.94 10.00 4.07
C PRO A 103 17.15 9.19 4.55
N PRO A 104 18.39 9.53 4.14
CA PRO A 104 19.57 8.86 4.67
C PRO A 104 19.47 8.87 6.19
N ALA A 105 19.65 7.70 6.81
CA ALA A 105 19.62 7.57 8.26
C ALA A 105 20.58 8.63 8.84
N ALA A 106 20.04 9.58 9.60
CA ALA A 106 20.84 10.59 10.27
C ALA A 106 21.71 9.88 11.32
N GLY A 107 22.95 9.55 10.96
CA GLY A 107 23.85 8.85 11.88
C GLY A 107 24.94 8.03 11.21
N ALA A 108 25.84 8.70 10.48
CA ALA A 108 27.20 8.17 10.27
C ALA A 108 28.18 9.36 10.22
N GLY A 109 28.21 10.11 11.32
CA GLY A 109 29.30 11.02 11.63
C GLY A 109 30.11 10.45 12.76
N ARG A 110 31.28 9.89 12.44
CA ARG A 110 32.46 9.83 13.31
C ARG A 110 33.69 10.03 12.46
#